data_AF-K4IU97-F1
#
_entry.id   AF-K4IU97-F1
#
_cell.length_a   1.000
_cell.length_b   1.000
_cell.length_c   1.000
_cell.angle_alpha   90.00
_cell.angle_beta   90.00
_cell.angle_gamma   90.00
#
_symmetry.space_group_name_H-M   'P 1'
#
loop_
_entity.id
_entity.type
_entity.pdbx_description
1 polymer ?
#
loop_
_entity_poly.entity_id
_entity_poly.type
_entity_poly.pdbx_seq_one_letter_code
_entity_poly.pdbx_strand_id
1 'polypeptide(L)'
;MNSNPDYIGLSYQFLNLAKEAINEMEKQGNRNFILSDAKEDKDDSWSEYENNTRWNDMNVGVPILFNFYHGLELMMKGLTLEVSKDVKLDHNIKSIYKNLASMQDGISHELISLFSKYIGEDSPFQQFFKDNDSSPKDFFNVLKYPESKKKTRFSFSTIRSNEDNGLKRFIEMISIIFELKLLDGTQSDYEYNTRYNPVQVCASNYRSN
;
A
#
# COMPACT_ATOMS: atom_id res chain seq x y z
N MET A 1 -20.55 -10.74 25.60
CA MET A 1 -20.00 -9.44 25.14
C MET A 1 -19.68 -9.60 23.67
N ASN A 2 -20.34 -8.87 22.78
CA ASN A 2 -19.89 -8.78 21.39
C ASN A 2 -18.68 -7.85 21.39
N SER A 3 -17.47 -8.41 21.33
CA SER A 3 -16.29 -7.61 21.03
C SER A 3 -16.43 -7.09 19.61
N ASN A 4 -16.25 -5.79 19.42
CA ASN A 4 -16.15 -5.23 18.07
C ASN A 4 -15.04 -5.96 17.29
N PRO A 5 -15.21 -6.22 15.98
CA PRO A 5 -14.14 -6.81 15.19
C PRO A 5 -12.89 -5.92 15.23
N ASP A 6 -11.71 -6.52 15.40
CA ASP A 6 -10.42 -5.81 15.42
C ASP A 6 -9.98 -5.41 14.00
N TYR A 7 -10.63 -4.39 13.46
CA TYR A 7 -10.34 -3.86 12.13
C TYR A 7 -8.96 -3.19 12.04
N ILE A 8 -8.55 -2.48 13.09
CA ILE A 8 -7.27 -1.75 13.13
C ILE A 8 -6.11 -2.75 13.19
N GLY A 9 -6.16 -3.75 14.08
CA GLY A 9 -5.13 -4.77 14.16
C GLY A 9 -4.96 -5.55 12.86
N LEU A 10 -6.07 -5.93 12.21
CA LEU A 10 -6.01 -6.61 10.92
C LEU A 10 -5.52 -5.70 9.78
N SER A 11 -5.91 -4.43 9.78
CA SER A 11 -5.38 -3.41 8.86
C SER A 11 -3.86 -3.38 8.91
N TYR A 12 -3.27 -3.33 10.11
CA TYR A 12 -1.81 -3.31 10.25
C TYR A 12 -1.13 -4.55 9.69
N GLN A 13 -1.76 -5.72 9.77
CA GLN A 13 -1.20 -6.93 9.18
C GLN A 13 -1.12 -6.82 7.64
N PHE A 14 -2.19 -6.34 7.00
CA PHE A 14 -2.23 -6.14 5.54
C PHE A 14 -1.28 -5.04 5.07
N LEU A 15 -1.27 -3.90 5.75
CA LEU A 15 -0.36 -2.80 5.45
C LEU A 15 1.10 -3.21 5.67
N ASN A 16 1.40 -3.97 6.73
CA ASN A 16 2.76 -4.45 6.98
C ASN A 16 3.20 -5.47 5.92
N LEU A 17 2.31 -6.37 5.47
CA LEU A 17 2.63 -7.27 4.37
C LEU A 17 2.95 -6.51 3.08
N ALA A 18 2.14 -5.51 2.73
CA ALA A 18 2.43 -4.64 1.59
C ALA A 18 3.79 -3.94 1.74
N LYS A 19 4.05 -3.35 2.91
CA LYS A 19 5.34 -2.68 3.24
C LYS A 19 6.54 -3.62 3.05
N GLU A 20 6.51 -4.81 3.64
CA GLU A 20 7.65 -5.73 3.57
C GLU A 20 7.85 -6.27 2.15
N ALA A 21 6.78 -6.52 1.39
CA ALA A 21 6.90 -6.90 -0.01
C ALA A 21 7.50 -5.78 -0.88
N ILE A 22 7.17 -4.52 -0.60
CA ILE A 22 7.79 -3.36 -1.28
C ILE A 22 9.28 -3.25 -0.90
N ASN A 23 9.65 -3.46 0.38
CA ASN A 23 11.05 -3.48 0.79
C ASN A 23 11.85 -4.55 0.04
N GLU A 24 11.29 -5.76 -0.14
CA GLU A 24 11.96 -6.81 -0.92
C GLU A 24 12.06 -6.44 -2.41
N MET A 25 11.02 -5.82 -2.97
CA MET A 25 11.03 -5.31 -4.35
C MET A 25 12.12 -4.25 -4.55
N GLU A 26 12.27 -3.32 -3.61
CA GLU A 26 13.31 -2.30 -3.62
C GLU A 26 14.71 -2.91 -3.50
N LYS A 27 14.92 -3.83 -2.55
CA LYS A 27 16.21 -4.54 -2.38
C LYS A 27 16.65 -5.28 -3.64
N GLN A 28 15.71 -5.88 -4.36
CA GLN A 28 16.00 -6.59 -5.62
C GLN A 28 16.06 -5.64 -6.84
N GLY A 29 15.71 -4.36 -6.67
CA GLY A 29 15.72 -3.37 -7.74
C GLY A 29 14.63 -3.59 -8.79
N ASN A 30 13.48 -4.17 -8.41
CA ASN A 30 12.34 -4.41 -9.30
C ASN A 30 12.70 -5.10 -10.63
N ARG A 31 13.65 -6.05 -10.62
CA ARG A 31 14.17 -6.69 -11.84
C ARG A 31 13.13 -7.63 -12.44
N ASN A 32 12.70 -7.31 -13.66
CA ASN A 32 11.75 -8.12 -14.45
C ASN A 32 12.42 -9.10 -15.42
N PHE A 33 13.69 -8.85 -15.76
CA PHE A 33 14.44 -9.64 -16.72
C PHE A 33 15.93 -9.63 -16.38
N ILE A 34 16.57 -10.79 -16.48
CA ILE A 34 18.01 -10.98 -16.24
C ILE A 34 18.56 -11.80 -17.40
N LEU A 35 19.55 -11.24 -18.11
CA LEU A 35 20.35 -11.99 -19.07
C LEU A 35 21.54 -12.61 -18.32
N SER A 36 21.62 -13.94 -18.32
CA SER A 36 22.78 -14.68 -17.84
C SER A 36 23.35 -15.53 -18.96
N ASP A 37 24.69 -15.64 -19.01
CA ASP A 37 25.33 -16.67 -19.83
C ASP A 37 24.86 -18.04 -19.33
N ALA A 38 24.32 -18.87 -20.23
CA ALA A 38 23.73 -20.14 -19.86
C ALA A 38 24.78 -21.04 -19.17
N LYS A 39 24.55 -21.36 -17.90
CA LYS A 39 25.29 -22.44 -17.21
C LYS A 39 24.85 -23.78 -17.82
N GLU A 40 25.75 -24.76 -17.86
CA GLU A 40 25.49 -26.09 -18.44
C GLU A 40 24.36 -26.86 -17.75
N ASP A 41 24.04 -26.51 -16.49
CA ASP A 41 22.88 -27.03 -15.75
C ASP A 41 21.68 -26.07 -15.84
N LYS A 42 20.62 -26.52 -16.51
CA LYS A 42 19.41 -25.74 -16.76
C LYS A 42 18.53 -25.60 -15.51
N ASP A 43 18.56 -26.55 -14.58
CA ASP A 43 17.67 -26.53 -13.42
C ASP A 43 18.16 -25.50 -12.39
N ASP A 44 19.48 -25.43 -12.18
CA ASP A 44 20.11 -24.38 -11.37
C ASP A 44 19.89 -22.97 -11.95
N SER A 45 19.90 -22.86 -13.30
CA SER A 45 19.67 -21.58 -13.99
C SER A 45 18.25 -21.03 -13.80
N TRP A 46 17.22 -21.88 -13.76
CA TRP A 46 15.84 -21.43 -13.56
C TRP A 46 15.55 -21.00 -12.13
N SER A 47 16.05 -21.76 -11.15
CA SER A 47 15.93 -21.40 -9.73
C SER A 47 16.67 -20.09 -9.42
N GLU A 48 17.85 -19.89 -10.00
CA GLU A 48 18.60 -18.63 -9.89
C GLU A 48 17.80 -17.46 -10.51
N TYR A 49 17.22 -17.65 -11.70
CA TYR A 49 16.38 -16.64 -12.34
C TYR A 49 15.16 -16.28 -11.49
N GLU A 50 14.40 -17.27 -11.00
CA GLU A 50 13.21 -17.04 -10.17
C GLU A 50 13.56 -16.32 -8.87
N ASN A 51 14.61 -16.75 -8.17
CA ASN A 51 15.05 -16.11 -6.93
C ASN A 51 15.43 -14.63 -7.10
N ASN A 52 16.01 -14.29 -8.26
CA ASN A 52 16.46 -12.95 -8.57
C ASN A 52 15.36 -12.04 -9.18
N THR A 53 14.21 -12.60 -9.57
CA THR A 53 13.10 -11.86 -10.18
C THR A 53 11.77 -11.99 -9.43
N ARG A 54 11.67 -12.82 -8.39
CA ARG A 54 10.40 -13.03 -7.67
C ARG A 54 9.82 -11.76 -7.05
N TRP A 55 10.65 -10.82 -6.61
CA TRP A 55 10.19 -9.54 -6.02
C TRP A 55 10.26 -8.42 -7.05
N ASN A 56 9.34 -8.45 -8.01
CA ASN A 56 9.15 -7.38 -8.99
C ASN A 56 7.66 -7.06 -9.20
N ASP A 57 7.37 -5.94 -9.86
CA ASP A 57 6.03 -5.43 -10.11
C ASP A 57 5.15 -6.39 -10.95
N MET A 58 5.78 -7.19 -11.82
CA MET A 58 5.12 -8.22 -12.62
C MET A 58 4.54 -9.34 -11.76
N ASN A 59 5.32 -9.77 -10.77
CA ASN A 59 5.01 -10.92 -9.93
C ASN A 59 4.15 -10.55 -8.72
N VAL A 60 4.48 -9.43 -8.04
CA VAL A 60 3.88 -9.08 -6.75
C VAL A 60 3.18 -7.72 -6.73
N GLY A 61 3.30 -6.88 -7.77
CA GLY A 61 2.76 -5.52 -7.77
C GLY A 61 1.24 -5.46 -7.58
N VAL A 62 0.48 -6.32 -8.26
CA VAL A 62 -0.99 -6.40 -8.11
C VAL A 62 -1.39 -6.89 -6.70
N PRO A 63 -0.84 -8.00 -6.18
CA PRO A 63 -1.06 -8.41 -4.78
C PRO A 63 -0.71 -7.34 -3.75
N ILE A 64 0.41 -6.62 -3.91
CA ILE A 64 0.80 -5.53 -2.99
C ILE A 64 -0.28 -4.46 -2.96
N LEU A 65 -0.73 -4.02 -4.14
CA LEU A 65 -1.73 -2.97 -4.25
C LEU A 65 -3.08 -3.40 -3.66
N PHE A 66 -3.47 -4.67 -3.86
CA PHE A 66 -4.68 -5.23 -3.24
C PHE A 66 -4.61 -5.18 -1.71
N ASN A 67 -3.52 -5.70 -1.13
CA ASN A 67 -3.35 -5.73 0.32
C ASN A 67 -3.31 -4.32 0.91
N PHE A 68 -2.70 -3.38 0.19
CA PHE A 68 -2.68 -1.97 0.59
C PHE A 68 -4.08 -1.35 0.66
N TYR A 69 -4.87 -1.40 -0.42
CA TYR A 69 -6.22 -0.85 -0.41
C TYR A 69 -7.13 -1.55 0.60
N HIS A 70 -6.96 -2.87 0.79
CA HIS A 70 -7.71 -3.59 1.81
C HIS A 70 -7.33 -3.15 3.22
N GLY A 71 -6.03 -2.94 3.49
CA GLY A 71 -5.56 -2.33 4.73
C GLY A 71 -6.18 -0.95 4.98
N LEU A 72 -6.21 -0.07 3.97
CA LEU A 72 -6.87 1.24 4.07
C LEU A 72 -8.38 1.12 4.36
N GLU A 73 -9.09 0.19 3.70
CA GLU A 73 -10.51 -0.07 3.96
C GLU A 73 -10.73 -0.47 5.43
N LEU A 74 -9.94 -1.42 5.94
CA LEU A 74 -10.05 -1.89 7.32
C LEU A 74 -9.67 -0.79 8.31
N MET A 75 -8.61 -0.02 8.04
CA MET A 75 -8.21 1.10 8.90
C MET A 75 -9.34 2.10 9.08
N MET A 76 -9.92 2.58 7.98
CA MET A 76 -10.98 3.56 8.04
C MET A 76 -12.26 3.01 8.70
N LYS A 77 -12.56 1.71 8.54
CA LYS A 77 -13.65 1.06 9.30
C LYS A 77 -13.40 1.07 10.79
N GLY A 78 -12.18 0.71 11.21
CA GLY A 78 -11.78 0.75 12.61
C GLY A 78 -11.94 2.13 13.21
N LEU A 79 -11.33 3.14 12.58
CA LEU A 79 -11.43 4.54 12.99
C LEU A 79 -12.89 5.05 13.04
N THR A 80 -13.71 4.65 12.06
CA THR A 80 -15.15 5.00 12.05
C THR A 80 -15.86 4.46 13.28
N LEU A 81 -15.57 3.23 13.71
CA LEU A 81 -16.21 2.61 14.87
C LEU A 81 -15.69 3.13 16.22
N GLU A 82 -14.43 3.60 16.27
CA GLU A 82 -13.89 4.27 17.45
C GLU A 82 -14.63 5.59 17.71
N VAL A 83 -14.97 6.33 16.65
CA VAL A 83 -15.73 7.58 16.75
C VAL A 83 -17.23 7.33 16.94
N SER A 84 -17.81 6.36 16.22
CA SER A 84 -19.25 6.08 16.27
C SER A 84 -19.59 4.61 16.10
N LYS A 85 -20.08 4.01 17.19
CA LYS A 85 -20.41 2.57 17.26
C LYS A 85 -21.67 2.16 16.49
N ASP A 86 -22.51 3.13 16.10
CA ASP A 86 -23.79 2.89 15.43
C ASP A 86 -23.72 3.04 13.91
N VAL A 87 -22.52 3.27 13.35
CA VAL A 87 -22.35 3.43 11.90
C VAL A 87 -22.41 2.08 11.20
N LYS A 88 -23.28 1.99 10.19
CA LYS A 88 -23.31 0.85 9.29
C LYS A 88 -22.08 0.86 8.39
N LEU A 89 -21.26 -0.18 8.51
CA LEU A 89 -20.09 -0.37 7.66
C LEU A 89 -20.50 -0.77 6.24
N ASP A 90 -19.83 -0.17 5.27
CA ASP A 90 -19.89 -0.50 3.83
C ASP A 90 -18.57 -1.19 3.42
N HIS A 91 -18.49 -1.82 2.27
CA HIS A 91 -17.23 -2.27 1.64
C HIS A 91 -16.72 -1.27 0.59
N ASN A 92 -17.51 -0.26 0.25
CA ASN A 92 -17.10 0.79 -0.65
C ASN A 92 -16.14 1.77 0.04
N ILE A 93 -14.85 1.67 -0.28
CA ILE A 93 -13.79 2.50 0.32
C ILE A 93 -14.06 4.02 0.18
N LYS A 94 -14.69 4.47 -0.91
CA LYS A 94 -15.06 5.88 -1.10
C LYS A 94 -16.19 6.31 -0.16
N SER A 95 -17.14 5.42 0.10
CA SER A 95 -18.25 5.66 1.04
C SER A 95 -17.72 5.77 2.48
N ILE A 96 -16.85 4.83 2.87
CA ILE A 96 -16.22 4.81 4.19
C ILE A 96 -15.40 6.09 4.40
N TYR A 97 -14.57 6.47 3.42
CA TYR A 97 -13.79 7.72 3.47
C TYR A 97 -14.68 8.96 3.66
N LYS A 98 -15.77 9.08 2.91
CA LYS A 98 -16.71 10.22 3.05
C LYS A 98 -17.32 10.28 4.44
N ASN A 99 -17.72 9.13 5.00
CA ASN A 99 -18.27 9.07 6.35
C ASN A 99 -17.22 9.51 7.37
N LEU A 100 -16.00 8.96 7.29
CA LEU A 100 -14.90 9.30 8.19
C LEU A 100 -14.54 10.79 8.09
N ALA A 101 -14.42 11.33 6.88
CA ALA A 101 -14.10 12.74 6.65
C ALA A 101 -15.21 13.71 7.10
N SER A 102 -16.44 13.24 7.29
CA SER A 102 -17.55 14.05 7.81
C SER A 102 -17.59 14.11 9.35
N MET A 103 -16.80 13.27 10.02
CA MET A 103 -16.69 13.25 11.48
C MET A 103 -15.72 14.34 11.93
N GLN A 104 -16.24 15.56 12.09
CA GLN A 104 -15.44 16.75 12.44
C GLN A 104 -14.74 16.64 13.78
N ASP A 105 -15.30 15.87 14.72
CA ASP A 105 -14.72 15.59 16.04
C ASP A 105 -14.30 14.12 16.11
N GLY A 106 -13.00 13.84 16.20
CA GLY A 106 -12.48 12.50 16.51
C GLY A 106 -11.38 11.98 15.59
N ILE A 107 -11.17 12.57 14.41
CA ILE A 107 -10.11 12.17 13.47
C ILE A 107 -9.34 13.40 12.99
N SER A 108 -8.01 13.32 12.98
CA SER A 108 -7.16 14.43 12.54
C SER A 108 -7.28 14.67 11.03
N HIS A 109 -7.18 15.95 10.63
CA HIS A 109 -7.21 16.34 9.21
C HIS A 109 -6.04 15.73 8.43
N GLU A 110 -4.89 15.57 9.08
CA GLU A 110 -3.71 14.91 8.54
C GLU A 110 -4.04 13.47 8.14
N LEU A 111 -4.71 12.72 9.03
CA LEU A 111 -5.08 11.33 8.76
C LEU A 111 -6.08 11.21 7.61
N ILE A 112 -7.08 12.10 7.56
CA ILE A 112 -8.01 12.20 6.43
C ILE A 112 -7.28 12.52 5.13
N SER A 113 -6.31 13.43 5.16
CA SER A 113 -5.51 13.82 4.00
C SER A 113 -4.72 12.63 3.44
N LEU A 114 -4.15 11.79 4.31
CA LEU A 114 -3.42 10.57 3.89
C LEU A 114 -4.31 9.59 3.13
N PHE A 115 -5.53 9.33 3.61
CA PHE A 115 -6.47 8.47 2.90
C PHE A 115 -6.87 9.07 1.55
N SER A 116 -7.06 10.39 1.50
CA SER A 116 -7.47 11.10 0.29
C SER A 116 -6.44 10.92 -0.85
N LYS A 117 -5.15 10.83 -0.54
CA LYS A 117 -4.08 10.61 -1.54
C LYS A 117 -4.27 9.33 -2.34
N TYR A 118 -4.91 8.28 -1.83
CA TYR A 118 -5.12 7.03 -2.58
C TYR A 118 -6.55 6.80 -3.03
N ILE A 119 -7.52 7.50 -2.43
CA ILE A 119 -8.94 7.35 -2.74
C ILE A 119 -9.43 8.41 -3.74
N GLY A 120 -8.73 9.55 -3.78
CA GLY A 120 -9.00 10.70 -4.64
C GLY A 120 -8.43 10.59 -6.05
N GLU A 121 -8.59 11.67 -6.82
CA GLU A 121 -8.14 11.76 -8.22
C GLU A 121 -6.62 11.89 -8.35
N ASP A 122 -5.94 12.36 -7.31
CA ASP A 122 -4.48 12.53 -7.29
C ASP A 122 -3.73 11.24 -6.92
N SER A 123 -4.44 10.10 -6.90
CA SER A 123 -3.85 8.80 -6.59
C SER A 123 -2.75 8.42 -7.57
N PRO A 124 -1.57 7.94 -7.08
CA PRO A 124 -0.53 7.39 -7.95
C PRO A 124 -1.01 6.24 -8.85
N PHE A 125 -2.14 5.62 -8.50
CA PHE A 125 -2.77 4.53 -9.24
C PHE A 125 -4.04 4.95 -9.97
N GLN A 126 -4.36 6.24 -10.07
CA GLN A 126 -5.57 6.73 -10.71
C GLN A 126 -5.64 6.30 -12.19
N GLN A 127 -4.50 6.32 -12.89
CA GLN A 127 -4.45 5.89 -14.28
C GLN A 127 -4.84 4.41 -14.43
N PHE A 128 -4.40 3.53 -13.53
CA PHE A 128 -4.80 2.12 -13.54
C PHE A 128 -6.32 1.97 -13.44
N PHE A 129 -6.97 2.71 -12.55
CA PHE A 129 -8.42 2.64 -12.43
C PHE A 129 -9.14 3.17 -13.68
N LYS A 130 -8.65 4.27 -14.26
CA LYS A 130 -9.16 4.84 -15.52
C LYS A 130 -9.04 3.87 -16.70
N ASP A 131 -7.89 3.21 -16.85
CA ASP A 131 -7.63 2.22 -17.90
C ASP A 131 -8.59 1.02 -17.85
N ASN A 132 -9.20 0.80 -16.68
CA ASN A 132 -10.10 -0.32 -16.41
C ASN A 132 -11.58 0.08 -16.25
N ASP A 133 -11.95 1.31 -16.62
CA ASP A 133 -13.30 1.88 -16.41
C ASP A 133 -13.81 1.65 -14.98
N SER A 134 -12.93 1.93 -14.01
CA SER A 134 -13.10 1.59 -12.60
C SER A 134 -12.66 2.75 -11.72
N SER A 135 -12.77 2.56 -10.40
CA SER A 135 -12.30 3.53 -9.40
C SER A 135 -11.83 2.81 -8.14
N PRO A 136 -11.22 3.51 -7.16
CA PRO A 136 -10.84 2.90 -5.89
C PRO A 136 -11.96 2.13 -5.19
N LYS A 137 -13.24 2.48 -5.37
CA LYS A 137 -14.37 1.70 -4.80
C LYS A 137 -14.46 0.26 -5.34
N ASP A 138 -13.88 0.03 -6.51
CA ASP A 138 -13.94 -1.23 -7.25
C ASP A 138 -12.66 -2.05 -7.05
N PHE A 139 -11.72 -1.60 -6.21
CA PHE A 139 -10.40 -2.21 -6.01
C PHE A 139 -10.48 -3.72 -5.77
N PHE A 140 -11.45 -4.16 -4.95
CA PHE A 140 -11.61 -5.57 -4.60
C PHE A 140 -11.87 -6.45 -5.82
N ASN A 141 -12.63 -5.96 -6.80
CA ASN A 141 -12.93 -6.72 -8.00
C ASN A 141 -11.82 -6.58 -9.03
N VAL A 142 -11.37 -5.36 -9.29
CA VAL A 142 -10.41 -5.09 -10.38
C VAL A 142 -9.01 -5.65 -10.10
N LEU A 143 -8.60 -5.75 -8.83
CA LEU A 143 -7.29 -6.28 -8.44
C LEU A 143 -7.30 -7.79 -8.14
N LYS A 144 -8.48 -8.41 -7.99
CA LYS A 144 -8.62 -9.84 -7.65
C LYS A 144 -8.86 -10.73 -8.87
N TYR A 145 -9.53 -10.20 -9.88
CA TYR A 145 -9.93 -10.96 -11.07
C TYR A 145 -9.19 -10.45 -12.30
N PRO A 146 -8.96 -11.30 -13.32
CA PRO A 146 -8.38 -10.87 -14.60
C PRO A 146 -9.42 -10.22 -15.53
N GLU A 147 -10.71 -10.31 -15.21
CA GLU A 147 -11.80 -9.77 -16.00
C GLU A 147 -12.98 -9.32 -15.14
N SER A 148 -13.80 -8.44 -15.70
CA SER A 148 -15.05 -7.99 -15.09
C SER A 148 -16.17 -9.03 -15.20
N LYS A 149 -17.27 -8.81 -14.49
CA LYS A 149 -18.50 -9.64 -14.63
C LYS A 149 -19.05 -9.67 -16.05
N LYS A 150 -18.70 -8.69 -16.89
CA LYS A 150 -19.09 -8.60 -18.31
C LYS A 150 -18.04 -9.22 -19.25
N LYS A 151 -17.04 -9.93 -18.71
CA LYS A 151 -15.93 -10.55 -19.46
C LYS A 151 -15.00 -9.56 -20.18
N THR A 152 -15.01 -8.30 -19.77
CA THR A 152 -13.99 -7.33 -20.20
C THR A 152 -12.71 -7.59 -19.42
N ARG A 153 -11.59 -7.85 -20.10
CA ARG A 153 -10.28 -8.07 -19.48
C ARG A 153 -9.78 -6.80 -18.81
N PHE A 154 -9.17 -6.95 -17.64
CA PHE A 154 -8.50 -5.85 -16.97
C PHE A 154 -7.04 -5.73 -17.45
N SER A 155 -6.59 -4.48 -17.59
CA SER A 155 -5.21 -4.11 -17.91
C SER A 155 -4.44 -3.81 -16.64
N PHE A 156 -3.37 -4.56 -16.39
CA PHE A 156 -2.47 -4.33 -15.25
C PHE A 156 -1.17 -3.63 -15.65
N SER A 157 -1.05 -3.16 -16.90
CA SER A 157 0.16 -2.52 -17.44
C SER A 157 0.57 -1.24 -16.71
N THR A 158 -0.36 -0.54 -16.06
CA THR A 158 -0.05 0.64 -15.25
C THR A 158 0.55 0.27 -13.88
N ILE A 159 0.32 -0.96 -13.42
CA ILE A 159 0.91 -1.50 -12.19
C ILE A 159 2.24 -2.19 -12.51
N ARG A 160 2.30 -2.89 -13.63
CA ARG A 160 3.39 -3.78 -14.06
C ARG A 160 4.36 -3.11 -15.02
N SER A 161 5.58 -3.61 -15.17
CA SER A 161 6.51 -3.22 -16.24
C SER A 161 6.75 -1.71 -16.35
N ASN A 162 6.82 -1.01 -15.21
CA ASN A 162 7.12 0.43 -15.20
C ASN A 162 8.50 0.74 -14.63
N GLU A 163 9.36 -0.28 -14.50
CA GLU A 163 10.75 -0.18 -14.09
C GLU A 163 10.89 0.70 -12.83
N ASP A 164 11.82 1.66 -12.83
CA ASP A 164 12.08 2.58 -11.72
C ASP A 164 10.86 3.46 -11.37
N ASN A 165 10.07 3.86 -12.38
CA ASN A 165 8.89 4.67 -12.14
C ASN A 165 7.77 3.87 -11.46
N GLY A 166 7.67 2.57 -11.75
CA GLY A 166 6.79 1.65 -11.05
C GLY A 166 7.20 1.52 -9.59
N LEU A 167 8.49 1.25 -9.34
CA LEU A 167 9.04 1.10 -8.00
C LEU A 167 8.82 2.34 -7.13
N LYS A 168 9.03 3.56 -7.67
CA LYS A 168 8.79 4.82 -6.93
C LYS A 168 7.36 4.94 -6.41
N ARG A 169 6.36 4.58 -7.22
CA ARG A 169 4.94 4.62 -6.80
C ARG A 169 4.66 3.67 -5.62
N PHE A 170 5.32 2.51 -5.60
CA PHE A 170 5.22 1.58 -4.49
C PHE A 170 5.95 2.08 -3.24
N ILE A 171 7.16 2.63 -3.38
CA ILE A 171 7.93 3.18 -2.25
C ILE A 171 7.16 4.29 -1.53
N GLU A 172 6.46 5.17 -2.26
CA GLU A 172 5.61 6.20 -1.65
C GLU A 172 4.53 5.65 -0.70
N MET A 173 4.07 4.41 -0.91
CA MET A 173 3.09 3.77 -0.03
C MET A 173 3.68 3.46 1.35
N ILE A 174 5.00 3.19 1.43
CA ILE A 174 5.68 2.92 2.70
C ILE A 174 5.59 4.13 3.64
N SER A 175 5.82 5.34 3.10
CA SER A 175 5.74 6.59 3.88
C SER A 175 4.36 6.74 4.52
N ILE A 176 3.30 6.41 3.79
CA ILE A 176 1.93 6.54 4.30
C ILE A 176 1.62 5.45 5.32
N ILE A 177 2.06 4.21 5.13
CA ILE A 177 1.92 3.15 6.14
C ILE A 177 2.59 3.56 7.45
N PHE A 178 3.74 4.22 7.35
CA PHE A 178 4.47 4.70 8.50
C PHE A 178 3.74 5.87 9.19
N GLU A 179 3.30 6.88 8.42
CA GLU A 179 2.55 8.02 8.95
C GLU A 179 1.22 7.61 9.60
N LEU A 180 0.53 6.60 9.05
CA LEU A 180 -0.67 6.02 9.66
C LEU A 180 -0.39 5.46 11.06
N LYS A 181 0.74 4.77 11.25
CA LYS A 181 1.12 4.20 12.54
C LYS A 181 1.49 5.27 13.58
N LEU A 182 2.13 6.36 13.14
CA LEU A 182 2.41 7.49 14.03
C LEU A 182 1.14 8.20 14.46
N LEU A 183 0.24 8.51 13.52
CA LEU A 183 -0.94 9.32 13.77
C LEU A 183 -2.04 8.56 14.55
N ASP A 184 -2.09 7.24 14.44
CA ASP A 184 -2.96 6.37 15.26
C ASP A 184 -2.33 6.04 16.63
N GLY A 185 -1.11 6.53 16.92
CA GLY A 185 -0.44 6.36 18.21
C GLY A 185 0.12 4.96 18.47
N THR A 186 0.27 4.12 17.44
CA THR A 186 0.71 2.73 17.57
C THR A 186 2.22 2.52 17.38
N GLN A 187 2.97 3.56 16.99
CA GLN A 187 4.42 3.53 16.80
C GLN A 187 5.09 4.79 17.35
N SER A 188 6.27 4.67 17.96
CA SER A 188 7.04 5.81 18.49
C SER A 188 7.90 6.48 17.42
N ASP A 189 8.13 7.80 17.54
CA ASP A 189 8.83 8.68 16.59
C ASP A 189 10.26 8.25 16.19
N TYR A 190 10.84 7.26 16.85
CA TYR A 190 12.27 6.91 16.72
C TYR A 190 12.63 6.18 15.41
N GLU A 191 11.72 5.37 14.85
CA GLU A 191 11.99 4.65 13.58
C GLU A 191 11.86 5.55 12.33
N TYR A 192 11.13 6.67 12.40
CA TYR A 192 10.98 7.61 11.28
C TYR A 192 12.28 8.34 10.96
N ASN A 193 12.85 8.95 12.00
CA ASN A 193 13.98 9.85 11.90
C ASN A 193 15.26 9.14 11.45
N THR A 194 15.35 7.83 11.69
CA THR A 194 16.52 7.03 11.31
C THR A 194 16.47 6.49 9.88
N ARG A 195 15.28 6.33 9.27
CA ARG A 195 15.15 5.77 7.91
C ARG A 195 14.70 6.74 6.82
N TYR A 196 13.84 7.72 7.12
CA TYR A 196 13.16 8.50 6.08
C TYR A 196 13.36 10.02 6.19
N ASN A 197 14.03 10.51 7.25
CA ASN A 197 14.42 11.92 7.37
C ASN A 197 15.86 12.08 7.91
N PRO A 198 16.90 11.82 7.07
CA PRO A 198 18.30 11.86 7.53
C PRO A 198 18.80 13.26 7.94
N VAL A 199 18.03 14.32 7.67
CA VAL A 199 18.47 15.72 7.89
C VAL A 199 18.44 16.11 9.37
N GLN A 200 17.65 15.44 10.22
CA GLN A 200 17.59 15.77 11.66
C GLN A 200 18.60 15.02 12.54
N VAL A 201 19.10 13.86 12.12
CA VAL A 201 20.04 13.06 12.95
C VAL A 201 21.46 13.67 12.98
N CYS A 202 21.80 14.51 12.01
CA CYS A 202 23.11 15.19 11.97
C CYS A 202 23.16 16.47 12.82
N ALA A 203 22.03 16.99 13.33
CA ALA A 203 21.99 18.28 14.03
C ALA A 203 22.14 18.17 15.57
N SER A 204 22.01 16.98 16.16
CA SER A 204 22.04 16.81 17.62
C SER A 204 23.43 16.53 18.22
N ASN A 205 24.47 16.34 17.40
CA ASN A 205 25.83 16.01 17.87
C ASN A 205 26.81 17.20 17.93
N TYR A 206 26.35 18.44 17.75
CA TYR A 206 27.18 19.64 17.94
C TYR A 206 26.60 20.57 19.01
N ARG A 207 26.68 20.14 20.28
CA ARG A 207 26.80 21.05 21.43
C ARG A 207 27.71 20.43 22.48
N SER A 208 29.01 20.51 22.23
CA SER A 208 30.04 20.57 23.25
C SER A 208 30.38 22.03 23.52
N ASN A 209 30.14 22.46 24.75
CA ASN A 209 30.97 23.39 25.53
C ASN A 209 30.59 23.25 26.99
#